data_AF-A0A8M8VEU8-F1
#
_entry.id   AF-A0A8M8VEU8-F1
#
_cell.length_a   1.000
_cell.length_b   1.000
_cell.length_c   1.000
_cell.angle_alpha   90.00
_cell.angle_beta   90.00
_cell.angle_gamma   90.00
#
_symmetry.space_group_name_H-M   'P 1'
#
loop_
_entity.id
_entity.type
_entity.pdbx_description
1 polymer ?
#
loop_
_entity_poly.entity_id
_entity_poly.type
_entity_poly.pdbx_seq_one_letter_code
_entity_poly.pdbx_strand_id
1 'polypeptide(L)' 'MAKSKNHTAHNQSYKAHKNGIKKPKRHRHTSTKGMDPKFLRNQRYAR' A
#
# COMPACT_ATOMS: atom_id res chain seq x y z
N MET A 1 4.35 42.98 4.94
CA MET A 1 4.40 41.58 4.48
C MET A 1 3.05 40.93 4.73
N ALA A 2 2.27 40.67 3.68
CA ALA A 2 0.95 40.04 3.83
C ALA A 2 1.12 38.53 4.01
N LYS A 3 0.53 37.94 5.05
CA LYS A 3 0.60 36.49 5.29
C LYS A 3 -0.31 35.76 4.32
N SER A 4 0.19 34.69 3.70
CA SER A 4 -0.59 33.77 2.87
C SER A 4 -1.15 32.59 3.68
N LYS A 5 -2.02 31.77 3.07
CA LYS A 5 -2.54 30.55 3.69
C LYS A 5 -1.41 29.54 3.91
N ASN A 6 -1.31 29.00 5.13
CA ASN A 6 -0.23 28.08 5.51
C ASN A 6 -0.49 26.61 5.12
N HIS A 7 -1.76 26.20 4.96
CA HIS A 7 -2.11 24.83 4.55
C HIS A 7 -3.50 24.75 3.91
N THR A 8 -3.71 23.84 2.96
CA THR A 8 -5.03 23.47 2.47
C THR A 8 -5.09 22.01 1.97
N ALA A 9 -6.17 21.31 2.34
CA ALA A 9 -6.54 20.02 1.75
C ALA A 9 -7.44 20.19 0.50
N HIS A 10 -7.65 21.42 0.02
CA HIS A 10 -8.48 21.68 -1.14
C HIS A 10 -7.92 20.96 -2.38
N ASN A 11 -8.82 20.41 -3.21
CA ASN A 11 -8.52 19.68 -4.44
C ASN A 11 -7.76 18.35 -4.27
N GLN A 12 -7.39 17.92 -3.05
CA GLN A 12 -6.71 16.64 -2.83
C GLN A 12 -7.61 15.46 -3.18
N SER A 13 -8.86 15.47 -2.71
CA SER A 13 -9.84 14.43 -3.02
C SER A 13 -10.11 14.34 -4.53
N TYR A 14 -10.33 15.47 -5.20
CA TYR A 14 -10.56 15.50 -6.64
C TYR A 14 -9.38 14.87 -7.42
N LYS A 15 -8.13 15.20 -7.07
CA LYS A 15 -6.94 14.58 -7.67
C LYS A 15 -6.84 13.09 -7.39
N ALA A 16 -7.10 12.67 -6.14
CA ALA A 16 -7.06 11.26 -5.76
C ALA A 16 -8.09 10.41 -6.53
N HIS A 17 -9.27 10.98 -6.79
CA HIS A 17 -10.33 10.30 -7.51
C HIS A 17 -10.21 10.40 -9.04
N LYS A 18 -9.47 11.36 -9.61
CA LYS A 18 -9.29 11.53 -11.07
C LYS A 18 -8.85 10.25 -11.79
N ASN A 19 -7.89 9.52 -11.22
CA ASN A 19 -7.42 8.22 -11.74
C ASN A 19 -7.97 7.02 -10.95
N GLY A 20 -8.78 7.31 -9.92
CA GLY A 20 -9.32 6.37 -8.95
C GLY A 20 -8.27 5.85 -7.96
N ILE A 21 -8.71 5.63 -6.72
CA ILE A 21 -7.92 4.97 -5.68
C ILE A 21 -7.87 3.48 -6.00
N LYS A 22 -6.71 2.98 -6.45
CA LYS A 22 -6.55 1.58 -6.83
C LYS A 22 -6.45 0.69 -5.60
N LYS A 23 -7.21 -0.42 -5.60
CA LYS A 23 -7.06 -1.49 -4.60
C LYS A 23 -5.82 -2.35 -4.93
N PRO A 24 -5.16 -2.95 -3.93
CA PRO A 24 -4.08 -3.90 -4.17
C PRO A 24 -4.58 -5.07 -5.03
N LYS A 25 -3.72 -5.54 -5.93
CA LYS A 25 -4.04 -6.64 -6.84
C LYS A 25 -4.16 -7.95 -6.06
N ARG A 26 -5.19 -8.74 -6.38
CA ARG A 26 -5.34 -10.09 -5.84
C ARG A 26 -4.53 -11.05 -6.72
N HIS A 27 -3.54 -11.71 -6.13
CA HIS A 27 -2.76 -12.77 -6.78
C HIS A 27 -3.11 -14.12 -6.14
N ARG A 28 -2.95 -15.23 -6.87
CA ARG A 28 -3.17 -16.59 -6.34
C ARG A 28 -2.27 -16.90 -5.14
N HIS A 29 -1.05 -16.36 -5.14
CA HIS A 29 -0.11 -16.44 -4.04
C HIS A 29 0.34 -15.02 -3.66
N THR A 30 0.21 -14.67 -2.39
CA THR A 30 0.70 -13.41 -1.82
C THR A 30 2.17 -13.54 -1.42
N SER A 31 2.82 -12.41 -1.12
CA SER A 31 4.20 -12.40 -0.62
C SER A 31 4.29 -13.10 0.74
N THR A 32 5.31 -13.95 0.91
CA THR A 32 5.65 -14.61 2.18
C THR A 32 6.62 -13.78 3.04
N LYS A 33 6.96 -12.55 2.61
CA LYS A 33 7.87 -11.66 3.35
C LYS A 33 7.30 -11.32 4.73
N GLY A 34 8.07 -11.59 5.78
CA GLY A 34 7.65 -11.35 7.17
C GLY A 34 6.85 -12.50 7.80
N MET A 35 6.65 -13.63 7.09
CA MET A 35 6.13 -14.85 7.71
C MET A 35 7.18 -15.51 8.61
N ASP A 36 6.71 -16.36 9.53
CA ASP A 36 7.56 -17.09 10.47
C ASP A 36 8.69 -17.85 9.74
N PRO A 37 9.97 -17.55 10.07
CA PRO A 37 11.11 -18.24 9.46
C PRO A 37 11.07 -19.76 9.66
N LYS A 38 10.54 -20.27 10.78
CA LYS A 38 10.46 -21.72 11.03
C LYS A 38 9.46 -22.37 10.08
N PHE A 39 8.28 -21.78 9.92
CA PHE A 39 7.29 -22.21 8.92
C PHE A 39 7.85 -22.19 7.50
N LEU A 40 8.53 -21.10 7.10
CA LEU A 40 9.13 -20.99 5.76
C LEU A 40 10.22 -22.05 5.52
N ARG A 41 11.04 -22.33 6.54
CA ARG A 41 12.06 -23.38 6.47
C ARG A 41 11.43 -24.76 6.33
N ASN A 42 10.37 -25.04 7.09
CA ASN A 42 9.64 -26.30 6.97
C ASN A 42 8.96 -26.44 5.60
N GLN A 43 8.33 -25.38 5.08
CA GLN A 43 7.73 -25.39 3.74
C GLN A 43 8.76 -25.63 2.64
N ARG A 44 10.01 -25.18 2.81
CA ARG A 44 11.11 -25.45 1.87
C ARG A 44 11.52 -26.92 1.84
N TYR A 45 11.51 -27.61 2.98
CA TYR A 45 11.88 -29.02 3.06
C TYR A 45 10.73 -29.97 2.75
N ALA A 46 9.49 -29.54 2.96
CA ALA A 46 8.29 -30.34 2.71
C ALA A 46 7.79 -30.26 1.25
N ARG A 47 8.30 -29.30 0.48
CA ARG A 47 8.11 -29.24 -0.97
C ARG A 47 9.11 -30.14 -1.66
#